data_AF-A0A956TL71-F1
#
_entry.id   AF-A0A956TL71-F1
#
_cell.length_a   1.000
_cell.length_b   1.000
_cell.length_c   1.000
_cell.angle_alpha   90.00
_cell.angle_beta   90.00
_cell.angle_gamma   90.00
#
_symmetry.space_group_name_H-M   'P 1'
#
loop_
_entity.id
_entity.type
_entity.pdbx_description
1 polymer ?
#
loop_
_entity_poly.entity_id
_entity_poly.type
_entity_poly.pdbx_seq_one_letter_code
_entity_poly.pdbx_strand_id
1 'polypeptide(L)'
;MLNSSVNRLSMSLTTLFRVVLTFMTVFFVVLLILIFNIQKLQNDTVEAEERRHNSYRLAEQMRQSSDDLTRMARSYVCSGREDYLDYYRQILEIRNGKIGRPKNYSSTYWYLFPGGVIESKPGKPASLESKMRETGFSEKELKLLSTSRQRSDNLVKIEEESFAAMKGNFKDGDGEFTIERDPDPSYARKLLFSQEYDREKVKIMEPIEEFLREVDERTRHDMVLLEIRERLYIRYAIALLGGFL
;
A
#
# COMPACT_ATOMS: atom_id res chain seq x y z
N MET A 1 24.66 -74.40 38.11
CA MET A 1 24.55 -73.61 36.87
C MET A 1 23.13 -73.06 36.83
N LEU A 2 22.81 -71.78 36.86
CA LEU A 2 23.49 -70.55 36.44
C LEU A 2 23.20 -69.43 37.46
N ASN A 3 24.24 -68.65 37.77
CA ASN A 3 24.20 -67.48 38.64
C ASN A 3 23.76 -66.27 37.80
N SER A 4 22.55 -65.74 38.01
CA SER A 4 22.07 -64.52 37.36
C SER A 4 22.46 -63.30 38.19
N SER A 5 23.69 -62.84 38.03
CA SER A 5 24.13 -61.54 38.55
C SER A 5 23.47 -60.41 37.75
N VAL A 6 22.33 -59.92 38.23
CA VAL A 6 21.76 -58.65 37.79
C VAL A 6 22.64 -57.52 38.35
N ASN A 7 23.58 -57.04 37.55
CA ASN A 7 24.37 -55.85 37.85
C ASN A 7 23.43 -54.63 37.90
N ARG A 8 23.02 -54.21 39.10
CA ARG A 8 22.41 -52.88 39.31
C ARG A 8 23.54 -51.85 39.29
N LEU A 9 23.64 -51.08 38.22
CA LEU A 9 24.46 -49.87 38.18
C LEU A 9 23.92 -48.88 39.23
N SER A 10 24.54 -48.82 40.42
CA SER A 10 24.25 -47.77 41.40
C SER A 10 25.03 -46.51 41.01
N MET A 11 24.35 -45.57 40.32
CA MET A 11 24.94 -44.24 40.11
C MET A 11 25.14 -43.53 41.46
N SER A 12 26.27 -42.83 41.62
CA SER A 12 26.47 -41.97 42.78
C SER A 12 25.49 -40.80 42.75
N LEU A 13 25.05 -40.34 43.92
CA LEU A 13 24.12 -39.20 44.07
C LEU A 13 24.60 -37.94 43.32
N THR A 14 25.91 -37.71 43.27
CA THR A 14 26.54 -36.60 42.54
C THR A 14 26.44 -36.74 41.02
N THR A 15 26.53 -37.96 40.50
CA THR A 15 26.38 -38.24 39.06
C THR A 15 24.92 -38.06 38.64
N LEU A 16 23.98 -38.60 39.43
CA LEU A 16 22.54 -38.41 39.21
C LEU A 16 22.17 -36.92 39.20
N PHE A 17 22.66 -36.16 40.19
CA PHE A 17 22.42 -34.72 40.28
C PHE A 17 22.92 -33.96 39.04
N ARG A 18 24.14 -34.25 38.56
CA ARG A 18 24.70 -33.62 37.35
C ARG A 18 23.91 -33.96 36.08
N VAL A 19 23.43 -35.19 35.95
CA VAL A 19 22.61 -35.62 34.80
C VAL A 19 21.28 -34.87 34.80
N VAL A 20 20.58 -34.81 35.94
CA VAL A 20 19.31 -34.08 36.07
C VAL A 20 19.52 -32.59 35.79
N LEU A 21 20.56 -31.98 36.36
CA LEU A 21 20.85 -30.56 36.15
C LEU A 21 21.16 -30.26 34.67
N THR A 22 21.94 -31.11 34.01
CA THR A 22 22.25 -30.97 32.58
C THR A 22 20.99 -31.09 31.74
N PHE A 23 20.14 -32.07 32.04
CA PHE A 23 18.85 -32.25 31.35
C PHE A 23 17.92 -31.05 31.54
N MET A 24 17.77 -30.53 32.77
CA MET A 24 16.97 -29.33 33.05
C MET A 24 17.49 -28.10 32.31
N THR A 25 18.82 -27.96 32.23
CA THR A 25 19.46 -26.85 31.51
C THR A 25 19.17 -26.94 30.01
N VAL A 26 19.35 -28.13 29.41
CA VAL A 26 19.05 -28.35 27.98
C VAL A 26 17.56 -28.12 27.70
N PHE A 27 16.67 -28.63 28.55
CA PHE A 27 15.23 -28.42 28.44
C PHE A 27 14.88 -26.93 28.45
N PHE A 28 15.44 -26.16 29.39
CA PHE A 28 15.21 -24.72 29.49
C PHE A 28 15.73 -23.97 28.26
N VAL A 29 16.92 -24.32 27.75
CA VAL A 29 17.48 -23.72 26.53
C VAL A 29 16.59 -24.00 25.32
N VAL A 30 16.08 -25.22 25.15
CA VAL A 30 15.16 -25.57 24.06
C VAL A 30 13.85 -24.79 24.17
N LEU A 31 13.30 -24.64 25.38
CA LEU A 31 12.10 -23.85 25.62
C LEU A 31 12.31 -22.38 25.25
N LEU A 32 13.44 -21.78 25.64
CA LEU A 32 13.79 -20.41 25.27
C LEU A 32 13.91 -20.23 23.75
N ILE A 33 14.52 -21.19 23.05
CA ILE A 33 14.62 -21.17 21.58
C ILE A 33 13.21 -21.21 20.95
N LEU A 34 12.31 -22.07 21.44
CA LEU A 34 10.94 -22.13 20.93
C LEU A 34 10.18 -20.82 21.16
N ILE A 35 10.28 -20.24 22.36
CA ILE A 35 9.66 -18.95 22.68
C ILE A 35 10.18 -17.86 21.74
N PHE A 36 11.49 -17.78 21.53
CA PHE A 36 12.09 -16.78 20.64
C PHE A 36 11.59 -16.94 19.19
N ASN A 37 11.47 -18.18 18.70
CA ASN A 37 10.94 -18.43 17.37
C ASN A 37 9.45 -18.06 17.24
N ILE A 38 8.64 -18.30 18.26
CA ILE A 38 7.23 -17.90 18.28
C ILE A 38 7.11 -16.37 18.29
N GLN A 39 7.90 -15.67 19.12
CA GLN A 39 7.95 -14.20 19.11
C GLN A 39 8.35 -13.64 17.74
N LYS A 40 9.35 -14.26 17.10
CA LYS A 40 9.74 -13.88 15.74
C LYS A 40 8.60 -14.04 14.74
N LEU A 41 7.87 -15.17 14.77
CA LEU A 41 6.71 -15.37 13.89
C LEU A 41 5.62 -14.34 14.13
N GLN A 42 5.37 -13.95 15.39
CA GLN A 42 4.40 -12.89 15.70
C GLN A 42 4.81 -11.54 15.09
N ASN A 43 6.09 -11.20 15.16
CA ASN A 43 6.61 -10.00 14.50
C ASN A 43 6.47 -10.09 12.97
N ASP A 44 6.81 -11.23 12.37
CA ASP A 44 6.66 -11.44 10.93
C ASP A 44 5.18 -11.28 10.47
N THR A 45 4.21 -11.71 11.28
CA THR A 45 2.77 -11.50 11.04
C THR A 45 2.40 -10.02 11.11
N VAL A 46 2.88 -9.29 12.12
CA VAL A 46 2.63 -7.85 12.25
C VAL A 46 3.19 -7.09 11.06
N GLU A 47 4.42 -7.41 10.63
CA GLU A 47 5.02 -6.81 9.45
C GLU A 47 4.26 -7.11 8.16
N ALA A 48 3.72 -8.33 8.01
CA ALA A 48 2.90 -8.69 6.85
C ALA A 48 1.61 -7.85 6.77
N GLU A 49 0.92 -7.67 7.90
CA GLU A 49 -0.27 -6.79 7.96
C GLU A 49 0.08 -5.31 7.78
N GLU A 50 1.20 -4.84 8.31
CA GLU A 50 1.65 -3.46 8.11
C GLU A 50 1.97 -3.20 6.62
N ARG A 51 2.64 -4.14 5.95
CA ARG A 51 2.88 -4.09 4.50
C ARG A 51 1.56 -4.05 3.74
N ARG A 52 0.61 -4.93 4.06
CA ARG A 52 -0.74 -4.92 3.46
C ARG A 52 -1.43 -3.57 3.66
N HIS A 53 -1.45 -3.06 4.88
CA HIS A 53 -2.05 -1.75 5.17
C HIS A 53 -1.42 -0.62 4.35
N ASN A 54 -0.09 -0.59 4.26
CA ASN A 54 0.62 0.40 3.46
C ASN A 54 0.32 0.28 1.96
N SER A 55 0.19 -0.95 1.44
CA SER A 55 -0.25 -1.21 0.06
C SER A 55 -1.62 -0.61 -0.23
N TYR A 56 -2.60 -0.89 0.63
CA TYR A 56 -3.95 -0.34 0.52
C TYR A 56 -3.96 1.19 0.57
N ARG A 57 -3.18 1.78 1.48
CA ARG A 57 -3.06 3.23 1.61
C ARG A 57 -2.49 3.88 0.34
N LEU A 58 -1.55 3.22 -0.36
CA LEU A 58 -0.99 3.71 -1.61
C LEU A 58 -1.96 3.58 -2.78
N ALA A 59 -2.68 2.46 -2.88
CA ALA A 59 -3.77 2.29 -3.85
C ALA A 59 -4.86 3.35 -3.67
N GLU A 60 -5.27 3.58 -2.43
CA GLU A 60 -6.29 4.59 -2.12
C GLU A 60 -5.81 6.00 -2.49
N GLN A 61 -4.54 6.34 -2.25
CA GLN A 61 -3.99 7.62 -2.68
C GLN A 61 -4.00 7.78 -4.21
N MET A 62 -3.73 6.71 -4.96
CA MET A 62 -3.77 6.73 -6.42
C MET A 62 -5.20 6.96 -6.92
N ARG A 63 -6.16 6.19 -6.38
CA ARG A 63 -7.60 6.32 -6.66
C ARG A 63 -8.11 7.71 -6.34
N GLN A 64 -7.87 8.17 -5.11
CA GLN A 64 -8.31 9.47 -4.61
C GLN A 64 -7.72 10.62 -5.43
N SER A 65 -6.43 10.58 -5.77
CA SER A 65 -5.83 11.63 -6.61
C SER A 65 -6.50 11.72 -7.98
N SER A 66 -6.88 10.59 -8.58
CA SER A 66 -7.62 10.59 -9.86
C SER A 66 -9.02 11.19 -9.70
N ASP A 67 -9.72 10.90 -8.61
CA ASP A 67 -11.06 11.43 -8.36
C ASP A 67 -11.04 12.92 -8.00
N ASP A 68 -10.04 13.35 -7.24
CA ASP A 68 -9.83 14.76 -6.91
C ASP A 68 -9.56 15.58 -8.19
N LEU A 69 -8.71 15.09 -9.11
CA LEU A 69 -8.48 15.73 -10.40
C LEU A 69 -9.78 15.86 -11.22
N THR A 70 -10.53 14.77 -11.37
CA THR A 70 -11.83 14.79 -12.06
C THR A 70 -12.79 15.81 -11.44
N ARG A 71 -12.88 15.83 -10.11
CA ARG A 71 -13.78 16.75 -9.39
C ARG A 71 -13.36 18.20 -9.61
N MET A 72 -12.08 18.52 -9.51
CA MET A 72 -11.58 19.88 -9.75
C MET A 72 -11.78 20.30 -11.20
N ALA A 73 -11.49 19.42 -12.16
CA ALA A 73 -11.68 19.68 -13.57
C ALA A 73 -13.16 20.00 -13.90
N ARG A 74 -14.08 19.14 -13.47
CA ARG A 74 -15.53 19.34 -13.66
C ARG A 74 -16.02 20.60 -12.93
N SER A 75 -15.53 20.88 -11.73
CA SER A 75 -15.91 22.08 -10.97
C SER A 75 -15.45 23.37 -11.65
N TYR A 76 -14.23 23.39 -12.19
CA TYR A 76 -13.71 24.53 -12.97
C TYR A 76 -14.55 24.76 -14.23
N VAL A 77 -14.78 23.73 -15.04
CA VAL A 77 -15.53 23.87 -16.31
C VAL A 77 -17.00 24.22 -16.09
N CYS A 78 -17.62 23.77 -14.98
CA CYS A 78 -18.99 24.14 -14.64
C CYS A 78 -19.13 25.55 -14.05
N SER A 79 -18.16 26.01 -13.25
CA SER A 79 -18.28 27.27 -12.49
C SER A 79 -17.48 28.44 -13.06
N GLY A 80 -16.45 28.17 -13.88
CA GLY A 80 -15.48 29.15 -14.35
C GLY A 80 -14.53 29.69 -13.28
N ARG A 81 -14.58 29.17 -12.05
CA ARG A 81 -13.75 29.70 -10.95
C ARG A 81 -12.34 29.13 -10.99
N GLU A 82 -11.33 30.00 -11.11
CA GLU A 82 -9.92 29.63 -11.24
C GLU A 82 -9.34 28.87 -10.04
N ASP A 83 -9.93 28.99 -8.85
CA ASP A 83 -9.45 28.26 -7.66
C ASP A 83 -9.46 26.74 -7.88
N TYR A 84 -10.47 26.21 -8.58
CA TYR A 84 -10.50 24.79 -8.94
C TYR A 84 -9.38 24.38 -9.90
N LEU A 85 -9.00 25.25 -10.83
CA LEU A 85 -7.88 24.98 -11.74
C LEU A 85 -6.54 25.00 -10.97
N ASP A 86 -6.41 25.88 -9.99
CA ASP A 86 -5.22 25.92 -9.14
C ASP A 86 -5.13 24.70 -8.21
N TYR A 87 -6.25 24.23 -7.65
CA TYR A 87 -6.28 22.98 -6.89
C TYR A 87 -5.95 21.78 -7.77
N TYR A 88 -6.49 21.71 -8.97
CA TYR A 88 -6.17 20.68 -9.95
C TYR A 88 -4.65 20.60 -10.20
N ARG A 89 -4.02 21.75 -10.50
CA ARG A 89 -2.57 21.83 -10.73
C ARG A 89 -1.78 21.39 -9.50
N GLN A 90 -2.16 21.84 -8.31
CA GLN A 90 -1.51 21.43 -7.07
C GLN A 90 -1.59 19.92 -6.83
N ILE A 91 -2.75 19.29 -7.07
CA ILE A 91 -2.90 17.83 -6.96
C ILE A 91 -1.93 17.12 -7.91
N LEU A 92 -1.85 17.58 -9.16
CA LEU A 92 -0.98 16.99 -10.17
C LEU A 92 0.51 17.10 -9.78
N GLU A 93 0.93 18.26 -9.29
CA GLU A 93 2.30 18.52 -8.84
C GLU A 93 2.66 17.69 -7.59
N ILE A 94 1.71 17.51 -6.66
CA ILE A 94 1.86 16.61 -5.49
C ILE A 94 2.03 15.15 -5.95
N ARG A 95 1.16 14.69 -6.87
CA ARG A 95 1.20 13.31 -7.39
C ARG A 95 2.52 13.01 -8.10
N ASN A 96 3.04 13.99 -8.82
CA ASN A 96 4.31 13.91 -9.55
C ASN A 96 5.53 14.07 -8.64
N GLY A 97 5.34 14.39 -7.36
CA GLY A 97 6.42 14.58 -6.40
C GLY A 97 7.24 15.85 -6.65
N LYS A 98 6.70 16.81 -7.40
CA LYS A 98 7.35 18.11 -7.64
C LYS A 98 7.19 19.03 -6.43
N ILE A 99 6.03 18.97 -5.78
CA ILE A 99 5.80 19.61 -4.48
C ILE A 99 5.49 18.55 -3.42
N GLY A 100 5.90 18.84 -2.19
CA GLY A 100 5.58 17.97 -1.05
C GLY A 100 4.09 17.98 -0.74
N ARG A 101 3.62 16.90 -0.12
CA ARG A 101 2.25 16.85 0.39
C ARG A 101 2.06 17.86 1.53
N PRO A 102 0.91 18.54 1.61
CA PRO A 102 0.53 19.30 2.80
C PRO A 102 0.61 18.43 4.06
N LYS A 103 0.83 19.05 5.23
CA LYS A 103 0.59 18.37 6.50
C LYS A 103 -0.89 17.98 6.58
N ASN A 104 -1.17 16.84 7.21
CA ASN A 104 -2.53 16.30 7.35
C ASN A 104 -3.26 16.09 6.00
N TYR A 105 -2.53 15.68 4.96
CA TYR A 105 -3.09 15.33 3.65
C TYR A 105 -3.90 14.03 3.72
N SER A 106 -5.12 14.13 4.25
CA SER A 106 -6.10 13.06 4.38
C SER A 106 -6.98 12.95 3.13
N SER A 107 -7.85 11.93 3.11
CA SER A 107 -8.88 11.75 2.08
C SER A 107 -9.88 12.90 1.99
N THR A 108 -9.99 13.72 3.03
CA THR A 108 -10.92 14.85 3.12
C THR A 108 -10.25 16.19 2.79
N TYR A 109 -8.94 16.24 2.58
CA TYR A 109 -8.18 17.49 2.47
C TYR A 109 -8.76 18.46 1.44
N TRP A 110 -9.02 17.98 0.22
CA TRP A 110 -9.54 18.81 -0.88
C TRP A 110 -11.03 19.13 -0.78
N TYR A 111 -11.76 18.54 0.16
CA TYR A 111 -13.16 18.90 0.44
C TYR A 111 -13.27 20.09 1.38
N LEU A 112 -12.19 20.48 2.05
CA LEU A 112 -12.18 21.65 2.92
C LEU A 112 -12.08 22.97 2.12
N PHE A 113 -11.68 22.94 0.86
CA PHE A 113 -11.48 24.14 0.03
C PHE A 113 -12.71 24.48 -0.82
N PRO A 114 -13.02 25.78 -1.03
CA PRO A 114 -12.21 26.98 -0.74
C PRO A 114 -12.33 27.55 0.70
N GLY A 115 -13.05 26.91 1.62
CA GLY A 115 -13.28 27.42 2.98
C GLY A 115 -12.23 27.04 4.03
N GLY A 116 -11.23 26.25 3.66
CA GLY A 116 -10.27 25.65 4.57
C GLY A 116 -9.02 26.52 4.76
N VAL A 117 -8.37 26.39 5.92
CA VAL A 117 -7.06 27.00 6.16
C VAL A 117 -5.99 26.08 5.56
N ILE A 118 -5.20 26.57 4.59
CA ILE A 118 -3.99 25.85 4.12
C ILE A 118 -2.92 25.95 5.22
N GLU A 119 -3.04 25.09 6.22
CA GLU A 119 -2.02 24.96 7.25
C GLU A 119 -0.89 24.07 6.73
N SER A 120 0.15 24.67 6.14
CA SER A 120 1.56 24.30 6.33
C SER A 120 2.45 24.44 5.09
N LYS A 121 3.75 24.56 5.37
CA LYS A 121 4.81 24.26 4.40
C LYS A 121 4.70 22.79 3.98
N PRO A 122 4.73 22.48 2.68
CA PRO A 122 4.67 21.11 2.19
C PRO A 122 5.82 20.27 2.76
N GLY A 123 5.56 18.98 2.99
CA GLY A 123 6.57 18.01 3.41
C GLY A 123 7.68 17.81 2.37
N LYS A 124 8.54 16.80 2.56
CA LYS A 124 9.53 16.46 1.53
C LYS A 124 8.83 16.00 0.24
N PRO A 125 9.23 16.51 -0.94
CA PRO A 125 8.73 16.00 -2.20
C PRO A 125 9.09 14.53 -2.35
N ALA A 126 8.08 13.70 -2.60
CA ALA A 126 8.24 12.29 -2.88
C ALA A 126 7.07 11.87 -3.77
N SER A 127 7.37 11.37 -4.96
CA SER A 127 6.34 10.90 -5.87
C SER A 127 5.63 9.70 -5.26
N LEU A 128 4.38 9.47 -5.70
CA LEU A 128 3.66 8.27 -5.29
C LEU A 128 4.43 7.01 -5.72
N GLU A 129 5.13 7.05 -6.86
CA GLU A 129 5.96 5.95 -7.36
C GLU A 129 7.16 5.66 -6.45
N SER A 130 7.88 6.68 -6.00
CA SER A 130 9.02 6.49 -5.09
C SER A 130 8.60 5.77 -3.81
N LYS A 131 7.42 6.14 -3.26
CA LYS A 131 6.85 5.46 -2.08
C LYS A 131 6.48 4.00 -2.37
N MET A 132 5.97 3.71 -3.56
CA MET A 132 5.64 2.34 -3.95
C MET A 132 6.90 1.46 -4.00
N ARG A 133 8.02 1.99 -4.54
CA ARG A 133 9.30 1.27 -4.59
C ARG A 133 9.91 1.02 -3.20
N GLU A 134 9.73 1.95 -2.26
CA GLU A 134 10.22 1.82 -0.88
C GLU A 134 9.46 0.78 -0.05
N THR A 135 8.23 0.40 -0.44
CA THR A 135 7.32 -0.43 0.40
C THR A 135 7.49 -1.94 0.17
N GLY A 136 8.46 -2.37 -0.66
CA GLY A 136 8.74 -3.80 -0.88
C GLY A 136 7.65 -4.52 -1.69
N PHE A 137 7.07 -3.84 -2.67
CA PHE A 137 6.12 -4.44 -3.61
C PHE A 137 6.81 -5.40 -4.57
N SER A 138 6.07 -6.41 -5.01
CA SER A 138 6.47 -7.24 -6.14
C SER A 138 6.46 -6.44 -7.45
N GLU A 139 7.21 -6.90 -8.44
CA GLU A 139 7.24 -6.29 -9.77
C GLU A 139 5.84 -6.24 -10.42
N LYS A 140 5.01 -7.26 -10.17
CA LYS A 140 3.63 -7.31 -10.67
C LYS A 140 2.77 -6.21 -10.04
N GLU A 141 2.82 -6.06 -8.73
CA GLU A 141 2.13 -5.01 -7.97
C GLU A 141 2.57 -3.60 -8.41
N LEU A 142 3.89 -3.38 -8.59
CA LEU A 142 4.43 -2.11 -9.09
C LEU A 142 3.92 -1.78 -10.50
N LYS A 143 3.88 -2.77 -11.39
CA LYS A 143 3.42 -2.60 -12.76
C LYS A 143 1.94 -2.20 -12.83
N LEU A 144 1.09 -2.77 -11.99
CA LEU A 144 -0.35 -2.45 -11.95
C LEU A 144 -0.59 -0.99 -11.55
N LEU A 145 0.07 -0.52 -10.49
CA LEU A 145 -0.06 0.87 -10.04
C LEU A 145 0.54 1.86 -11.06
N SER A 146 1.68 1.51 -11.67
CA SER A 146 2.26 2.30 -12.77
C SER A 146 1.32 2.40 -13.98
N THR A 147 0.64 1.30 -14.30
CA THR A 147 -0.37 1.28 -15.38
C THR A 147 -1.55 2.19 -15.06
N SER A 148 -2.09 2.15 -13.84
CA SER A 148 -3.16 3.06 -13.40
C SER A 148 -2.72 4.52 -13.49
N ARG A 149 -1.48 4.83 -13.07
CA ARG A 149 -0.90 6.17 -13.20
C ARG A 149 -0.84 6.63 -14.65
N GLN A 150 -0.27 5.82 -15.54
CA GLN A 150 -0.17 6.16 -16.95
C GLN A 150 -1.54 6.39 -17.60
N ARG A 151 -2.55 5.58 -17.24
CA ARG A 151 -3.93 5.78 -17.69
C ARG A 151 -4.50 7.10 -17.18
N SER A 152 -4.19 7.48 -15.93
CA SER A 152 -4.58 8.79 -15.40
C SER A 152 -3.85 9.96 -16.07
N ASP A 153 -2.57 9.82 -16.41
CA ASP A 153 -1.82 10.83 -17.15
C ASP A 153 -2.36 11.02 -18.58
N ASN A 154 -2.96 9.99 -19.18
CA ASN A 154 -3.67 10.12 -20.45
C ASN A 154 -5.01 10.86 -20.29
N LEU A 155 -5.76 10.60 -19.23
CA LEU A 155 -7.01 11.33 -18.94
C LEU A 155 -6.77 12.84 -18.74
N VAL A 156 -5.63 13.21 -18.15
CA VAL A 156 -5.21 14.61 -17.99
C VAL A 156 -5.20 15.37 -19.33
N LYS A 157 -4.93 14.71 -20.45
CA LYS A 157 -4.94 15.36 -21.78
C LYS A 157 -6.35 15.83 -22.19
N ILE A 158 -7.39 15.07 -21.83
CA ILE A 158 -8.80 15.46 -22.05
C ILE A 158 -9.14 16.62 -21.11
N GLU A 159 -8.64 16.58 -19.88
CA GLU A 159 -8.84 17.63 -18.87
C GLU A 159 -8.19 18.95 -19.30
N GLU A 160 -6.94 18.91 -19.76
CA GLU A 160 -6.22 20.06 -20.30
C GLU A 160 -6.89 20.64 -21.54
N GLU A 161 -7.40 19.78 -22.43
CA GLU A 161 -8.19 20.22 -23.59
C GLU A 161 -9.47 20.94 -23.17
N SER A 162 -10.16 20.44 -22.16
CA SER A 162 -11.33 21.12 -21.60
C SER A 162 -10.97 22.49 -21.02
N PHE A 163 -9.80 22.61 -20.39
CA PHE A 163 -9.34 23.87 -19.81
C PHE A 163 -8.92 24.88 -20.88
N ALA A 164 -8.28 24.41 -21.95
CA ALA A 164 -7.92 25.23 -23.09
C ALA A 164 -9.17 25.78 -23.79
N ALA A 165 -10.20 24.94 -23.99
CA ALA A 165 -11.48 25.36 -24.56
C ALA A 165 -12.19 26.43 -23.70
N MET A 166 -12.11 26.33 -22.36
CA MET A 166 -12.61 27.37 -21.45
C MET A 166 -11.87 28.71 -21.60
N LYS A 167 -10.66 28.71 -22.17
CA LYS A 167 -9.81 29.89 -22.37
C LYS A 167 -9.77 30.36 -23.84
N GLY A 168 -10.50 29.71 -24.74
CA GLY A 168 -10.49 30.04 -26.17
C GLY A 168 -9.32 29.45 -26.96
N ASN A 169 -8.57 28.51 -26.37
CA ASN A 169 -7.43 27.87 -27.01
C ASN A 169 -7.81 26.48 -27.52
N PHE A 170 -7.51 26.19 -28.79
CA PHE A 170 -7.87 24.95 -29.48
C PHE A 170 -6.67 24.33 -30.16
N LYS A 171 -6.72 23.01 -30.33
CA LYS A 171 -5.68 22.24 -31.00
C LYS A 171 -5.63 22.52 -32.50
N ASP A 172 -4.44 22.66 -33.06
CA ASP A 172 -4.18 22.66 -34.49
C ASP A 172 -4.12 21.25 -35.09
N GLY A 173 -3.73 21.16 -36.37
CA GLY A 173 -3.57 19.88 -37.07
C GLY A 173 -2.45 19.00 -36.50
N ASP A 174 -1.52 19.58 -35.73
CA ASP A 174 -0.41 18.88 -35.07
C ASP A 174 -0.74 18.52 -33.60
N GLY A 175 -1.88 18.98 -33.08
CA GLY A 175 -2.37 18.69 -31.73
C GLY A 175 -1.96 19.70 -30.67
N GLU A 176 -1.32 20.80 -31.06
CA GLU A 176 -0.85 21.87 -30.17
C GLU A 176 -1.91 22.97 -30.01
N PHE A 177 -2.02 23.57 -28.83
CA PHE A 177 -3.04 24.60 -28.53
C PHE A 177 -2.66 25.98 -29.09
N THR A 178 -2.55 26.10 -30.41
CA THR A 178 -2.12 27.33 -31.10
C THR A 178 -3.28 28.12 -31.73
N ILE A 179 -4.47 27.52 -31.83
CA ILE A 179 -5.63 28.17 -32.44
C ILE A 179 -6.40 28.94 -31.37
N GLU A 180 -6.41 30.27 -31.48
CA GLU A 180 -7.23 31.14 -30.64
C GLU A 180 -8.60 31.41 -31.27
N ARG A 181 -9.66 31.23 -30.49
CA ARG A 181 -11.08 31.52 -30.83
C ARG A 181 -11.82 31.97 -29.58
N ASP A 182 -13.11 32.28 -29.72
CA ASP A 182 -13.97 32.51 -28.56
C ASP A 182 -13.99 31.27 -27.64
N PRO A 183 -13.95 31.44 -26.31
CA PRO A 183 -14.10 30.34 -25.36
C PRO A 183 -15.35 29.49 -25.63
N ASP A 184 -15.21 28.17 -25.52
CA ASP A 184 -16.33 27.22 -25.66
C ASP A 184 -16.53 26.36 -24.40
N PRO A 185 -17.22 26.90 -23.37
CA PRO A 185 -17.57 26.15 -22.17
C PRO A 185 -18.48 24.95 -22.42
N SER A 186 -19.27 24.97 -23.49
CA SER A 186 -20.19 23.87 -23.82
C SER A 186 -19.41 22.66 -24.35
N TYR A 187 -18.41 22.90 -25.20
CA TYR A 187 -17.46 21.89 -25.63
C TYR A 187 -16.64 21.33 -24.45
N ALA A 188 -16.09 22.21 -23.60
CA ALA A 188 -15.36 21.79 -22.41
C ALA A 188 -16.19 20.87 -21.50
N ARG A 189 -17.46 21.22 -21.23
CA ARG A 189 -18.39 20.35 -20.48
C ARG A 189 -18.62 19.04 -21.22
N LYS A 190 -18.87 19.07 -22.53
CA LYS A 190 -19.11 17.86 -23.31
C LYS A 190 -17.94 16.87 -23.20
N LEU A 191 -16.70 17.33 -23.20
CA LEU A 191 -15.52 16.48 -23.02
C LEU A 191 -15.53 15.77 -21.66
N LEU A 192 -15.67 16.51 -20.56
CA LEU A 192 -15.57 15.97 -19.20
C LEU A 192 -16.78 15.15 -18.74
N PHE A 193 -17.92 15.29 -19.41
CA PHE A 193 -19.16 14.54 -19.13
C PHE A 193 -19.49 13.56 -20.27
N SER A 194 -18.51 13.24 -21.12
CA SER A 194 -18.66 12.26 -22.18
C SER A 194 -18.55 10.83 -21.67
N GLN A 195 -19.17 9.89 -22.40
CA GLN A 195 -18.98 8.47 -22.16
C GLN A 195 -17.52 8.04 -22.35
N GLU A 196 -16.76 8.72 -23.22
CA GLU A 196 -15.33 8.47 -23.41
C GLU A 196 -14.54 8.78 -22.14
N TYR A 197 -14.79 9.93 -21.51
CA TYR A 197 -14.17 10.30 -20.24
C TYR A 197 -14.47 9.27 -19.14
N ASP A 198 -15.73 8.83 -19.03
CA ASP A 198 -16.11 7.82 -18.04
C ASP A 198 -15.44 6.46 -18.32
N ARG A 199 -15.25 6.06 -19.58
CA ARG A 199 -14.49 4.86 -19.95
C ARG A 199 -13.01 4.97 -19.56
N GLU A 200 -12.39 6.12 -19.77
CA GLU A 200 -11.01 6.35 -19.32
C GLU A 200 -10.89 6.26 -17.80
N LYS A 201 -11.89 6.78 -17.05
CA LYS A 201 -11.95 6.60 -15.60
C LYS A 201 -12.02 5.13 -15.19
N VAL A 202 -12.84 4.32 -15.85
CA VAL A 202 -12.89 2.87 -15.59
C VAL A 202 -11.51 2.23 -15.80
N LYS A 203 -10.85 2.54 -16.92
CA LYS A 203 -9.49 2.04 -17.19
C LYS A 203 -8.51 2.43 -16.08
N ILE A 204 -8.63 3.59 -15.44
CA ILE A 204 -7.74 3.95 -14.33
C ILE A 204 -7.97 3.05 -13.10
N MET A 205 -9.21 2.64 -12.85
CA MET A 205 -9.59 1.86 -11.66
C MET A 205 -9.27 0.38 -11.78
N GLU A 206 -9.38 -0.24 -12.96
CA GLU A 206 -9.16 -1.69 -13.13
C GLU A 206 -7.80 -2.18 -12.59
N PRO A 207 -6.64 -1.53 -12.87
CA PRO A 207 -5.36 -2.00 -12.35
C PRO A 207 -5.23 -1.77 -10.84
N ILE A 208 -5.96 -0.82 -10.27
CA ILE A 208 -5.99 -0.60 -8.81
C ILE A 208 -6.73 -1.76 -8.16
N GLU A 209 -7.87 -2.17 -8.71
CA GLU A 209 -8.62 -3.33 -8.21
C GLU A 209 -7.81 -4.63 -8.34
N GLU A 210 -7.12 -4.84 -9.46
CA GLU A 210 -6.22 -5.98 -9.62
C GLU A 210 -5.06 -5.92 -8.63
N PHE A 211 -4.45 -4.74 -8.41
CA PHE A 211 -3.40 -4.57 -7.42
C PHE A 211 -3.86 -4.96 -6.00
N LEU A 212 -5.06 -4.53 -5.59
CA LEU A 212 -5.61 -4.86 -4.27
C LEU A 212 -5.81 -6.37 -4.11
N ARG A 213 -6.25 -7.06 -5.16
CA ARG A 213 -6.37 -8.53 -5.18
C ARG A 213 -5.02 -9.22 -5.03
N GLU A 214 -4.00 -8.77 -5.76
CA GLU A 214 -2.63 -9.33 -5.65
C GLU A 214 -2.04 -9.15 -4.25
N VAL A 215 -2.26 -7.99 -3.63
CA VAL A 215 -1.82 -7.72 -2.25
C VAL A 215 -2.51 -8.67 -1.27
N ASP A 216 -3.82 -8.87 -1.40
CA ASP A 216 -4.58 -9.78 -0.55
C ASP A 216 -4.17 -11.25 -0.75
N GLU A 217 -3.91 -11.67 -1.99
CA GLU A 217 -3.45 -13.02 -2.29
C GLU A 217 -2.06 -13.29 -1.71
N ARG A 218 -1.12 -12.36 -1.90
CA ARG A 218 0.22 -12.43 -1.31
C ARG A 218 0.14 -12.49 0.21
N THR A 219 -0.61 -11.58 0.82
CA THR A 219 -0.71 -11.53 2.29
C THR A 219 -1.35 -12.81 2.84
N ARG A 220 -2.41 -13.32 2.21
CA ARG A 220 -3.04 -14.58 2.62
C ARG A 220 -2.06 -15.75 2.55
N HIS A 221 -1.27 -15.84 1.47
CA HIS A 221 -0.26 -16.87 1.33
C HIS A 221 0.80 -16.79 2.45
N ASP A 222 1.29 -15.58 2.74
CA ASP A 222 2.27 -15.35 3.82
C ASP A 222 1.69 -15.75 5.19
N MET A 223 0.44 -15.35 5.48
CA MET A 223 -0.23 -15.66 6.74
C MET A 223 -0.42 -17.16 6.95
N VAL A 224 -0.82 -17.91 5.91
CA VAL A 224 -0.95 -19.37 5.99
C VAL A 224 0.38 -20.04 6.34
N LEU A 225 1.49 -19.59 5.75
CA LEU A 225 2.81 -20.14 6.04
C LEU A 225 3.25 -19.84 7.48
N LEU A 226 3.00 -18.63 7.97
CA LEU A 226 3.30 -18.22 9.35
C LEU A 226 2.49 -19.03 10.36
N GLU A 227 1.19 -19.19 10.14
CA GLU A 227 0.32 -20.01 10.99
C GLU A 227 0.75 -21.48 11.06
N ILE A 228 1.17 -22.07 9.93
CA ILE A 228 1.65 -23.45 9.90
C ILE A 228 2.89 -23.60 10.79
N ARG A 229 3.85 -22.66 10.70
CA ARG A 229 5.07 -22.66 11.52
C ARG A 229 4.76 -22.43 13.00
N GLU A 230 3.85 -21.51 13.30
CA GLU A 230 3.43 -21.23 14.68
C GLU A 230 2.79 -22.46 15.31
N ARG A 231 1.82 -23.10 14.63
CA ARG A 231 1.19 -24.35 15.09
C ARG A 231 2.22 -25.46 15.29
N LEU A 232 3.25 -25.54 14.45
CA LEU A 232 4.32 -26.52 14.59
C LEU A 232 5.15 -26.27 15.85
N TYR A 233 5.57 -25.02 16.11
CA TYR A 233 6.32 -24.68 17.31
C TYR A 233 5.51 -24.85 18.59
N ILE A 234 4.21 -24.51 18.57
CA ILE A 234 3.29 -24.78 19.70
C ILE A 234 3.19 -26.28 19.96
N ARG A 235 3.05 -27.12 18.92
CA ARG A 235 3.03 -28.58 19.07
C ARG A 235 4.33 -29.12 19.66
N TYR A 236 5.49 -28.60 19.23
CA TYR A 236 6.78 -28.97 19.83
C TYR A 236 6.88 -28.55 21.29
N ALA A 237 6.41 -27.35 21.66
CA ALA A 237 6.39 -26.90 23.04
C ALA A 237 5.47 -27.79 23.92
N ILE A 238 4.27 -28.14 23.43
CA ILE A 238 3.35 -29.04 24.13
C ILE A 238 3.95 -30.43 24.28
N ALA A 239 4.57 -30.99 23.23
CA ALA A 239 5.21 -32.31 23.31
C ALA A 239 6.39 -32.32 24.28
N LEU A 240 7.19 -31.25 24.31
CA LEU A 240 8.30 -31.08 25.24
C LEU A 240 7.81 -31.04 26.70
N LEU A 241 6.73 -30.30 26.97
CA LEU A 241 6.10 -30.20 28.30
C LEU A 241 5.35 -31.48 28.70
N GLY A 242 4.68 -32.14 27.74
CA GLY A 242 3.96 -33.39 27.97
C GLY A 242 4.88 -34.59 28.22
N GLY A 243 6.08 -34.59 27.64
CA GLY A 243 7.13 -35.57 27.95
C GLY A 243 7.83 -35.32 29.31
N PHE A 244 7.49 -34.23 30.00
CA PHE A 244 8.02 -33.85 31.31
C PHE A 244 7.10 -34.23 32.48
N LEU A 245 5.80 -34.48 32.21
CA LEU A 245 4.78 -34.95 33.16
C LEU A 245 4.69 -36.48 33.17
#